data_AF-M3D210-F1
#
_entry.id   AF-M3D210-F1
#
_cell.length_a   1.000
_cell.length_b   1.000
_cell.length_c   1.000
_cell.angle_alpha   90.00
_cell.angle_beta   90.00
_cell.angle_gamma   90.00
#
_symmetry.space_group_name_H-M   'P 1'
#
loop_
_entity.id
_entity.type
_entity.pdbx_description
1 polymer ?
#
loop_
_entity_poly.entity_id
_entity_poly.type
_entity_poly.pdbx_seq_one_letter_code
_entity_poly.pdbx_strand_id
1 'polypeptide(L)'
;MNTSTLWDLTGWEFAALAFAALLVGFSKTAVSGANTVSLAVFAAVLPARASTGVLLPILIAGDVLAVLTYRRHAHWPTLWRLFPAVAAGVVVGTVFLLWADDGIVRTSIGAILLLMAGVTVWRRRRADAGAAAEDEPDGVVTRAGRLKARSYGVLGGFTTMVANAGGPVMSMYLLSAGFRKLGFLGTSAFFFLIVNTSKLPFSAGLGLIDADSLLLDAALVLFVVPGALLGKWAVTRIDQRLFEQLVIAATVVGGLQLLLR
;
A
#
# COMPACT_ATOMS: atom_id res chain seq x y z
N MET A 1 5.81 -19.55 -15.82
CA MET A 1 5.06 -18.41 -16.39
C MET A 1 5.29 -18.41 -17.89
N ASN A 2 4.24 -18.33 -18.71
CA ASN A 2 4.43 -18.13 -20.14
C ASN A 2 4.83 -16.67 -20.36
N THR A 3 6.08 -16.46 -20.76
CA THR A 3 6.76 -15.16 -20.94
C THR A 3 6.23 -14.31 -22.10
N SER A 4 5.19 -14.77 -22.79
CA SER A 4 4.59 -14.07 -23.93
C SER A 4 3.65 -12.91 -23.54
N THR A 5 3.06 -12.92 -22.33
CA THR A 5 1.95 -12.00 -22.01
C THR A 5 2.35 -10.60 -21.53
N LEU A 6 3.61 -10.35 -21.16
CA LEU A 6 4.05 -9.00 -20.70
C LEU A 6 4.42 -8.07 -21.88
N TRP A 7 4.77 -8.65 -23.03
CA TRP A 7 5.06 -7.91 -24.27
C TRP A 7 3.83 -7.69 -25.15
N ASP A 8 2.70 -8.36 -24.83
CA ASP A 8 1.40 -8.19 -25.48
C ASP A 8 0.56 -7.06 -24.85
N LEU A 9 1.13 -6.27 -23.93
CA LEU A 9 0.43 -5.11 -23.36
C LEU A 9 0.06 -4.15 -24.49
N THR A 10 -1.26 -3.94 -24.64
CA THR A 10 -1.77 -2.89 -25.50
C THR A 10 -1.29 -1.53 -25.00
N GLY A 11 -1.17 -0.54 -25.89
CA GLY A 11 -0.76 0.81 -25.49
C GLY A 11 -1.65 1.41 -24.39
N TRP A 12 -2.93 1.00 -24.32
CA TRP A 12 -3.85 1.39 -23.26
C TRP A 12 -3.52 0.74 -21.91
N GLU A 13 -3.20 -0.56 -21.88
CA GLU A 13 -2.81 -1.26 -20.66
C GLU A 13 -1.52 -0.70 -20.10
N PHE A 14 -0.51 -0.44 -20.95
CA PHE A 14 0.71 0.23 -20.52
C PHE A 14 0.42 1.63 -19.97
N ALA A 15 -0.42 2.42 -20.64
CA ALA A 15 -0.82 3.75 -20.16
C ALA A 15 -1.53 3.69 -18.79
N ALA A 16 -2.39 2.69 -18.58
CA ALA A 16 -3.06 2.46 -17.31
C ALA A 16 -2.05 2.10 -16.19
N LEU A 17 -1.08 1.22 -16.47
CA LEU A 17 -0.01 0.87 -15.53
C LEU A 17 0.92 2.05 -15.24
N ALA A 18 1.26 2.84 -16.25
CA ALA A 18 2.07 4.05 -16.11
C ALA A 18 1.34 5.11 -15.25
N PHE A 19 0.04 5.30 -15.47
CA PHE A 19 -0.79 6.15 -14.61
C PHE A 19 -0.86 5.62 -13.17
N ALA A 20 -1.01 4.30 -13.00
CA ALA A 20 -0.98 3.69 -11.67
C ALA A 20 0.38 3.86 -10.97
N ALA A 21 1.50 3.75 -11.69
CA ALA A 21 2.85 4.03 -11.15
C ALA A 21 3.02 5.52 -10.78
N LEU A 22 2.44 6.44 -11.56
CA LEU A 22 2.36 7.86 -11.21
C LEU A 22 1.58 8.05 -9.90
N LEU A 23 0.44 7.38 -9.74
CA LEU A 23 -0.34 7.40 -8.50
C LEU A 23 0.42 6.82 -7.30
N VAL A 24 1.28 5.80 -7.51
CA VAL A 24 2.18 5.29 -6.45
C VAL A 24 3.08 6.42 -5.96
N GLY A 25 3.78 7.11 -6.88
CA GLY A 25 4.63 8.25 -6.55
C GLY A 25 3.88 9.38 -5.86
N PHE A 26 2.71 9.75 -6.39
CA PHE A 26 1.83 10.77 -5.81
C PHE A 26 1.43 10.41 -4.37
N SER A 27 1.13 9.13 -4.11
CA SER A 27 0.72 8.67 -2.79
C SER A 27 1.80 8.82 -1.72
N LYS A 28 3.08 8.80 -2.11
CA LYS A 28 4.22 8.94 -1.20
C LYS A 28 4.46 10.38 -0.74
N THR A 29 3.95 11.38 -1.46
CA THR A 29 4.22 12.81 -1.19
C THR A 29 2.99 13.65 -0.87
N ALA A 30 1.78 13.17 -1.17
CA ALA A 30 0.53 13.88 -0.91
C ALA A 30 -0.41 13.11 0.02
N VAL A 31 -1.18 12.18 -0.54
CA VAL A 31 -2.30 11.50 0.13
C VAL A 31 -2.11 9.99 0.01
N SER A 32 -2.03 9.32 1.16
CA SER A 32 -1.77 7.88 1.28
C SER A 32 -2.82 6.97 0.63
N GLY A 33 -4.01 7.50 0.32
CA GLY A 33 -5.10 6.76 -0.34
C GLY A 33 -4.85 6.45 -1.81
N ALA A 34 -4.11 7.29 -2.55
CA ALA A 34 -3.97 7.16 -4.01
C ALA A 34 -3.39 5.80 -4.45
N ASN A 35 -2.52 5.20 -3.62
CA ASN A 35 -1.93 3.90 -3.88
C ASN A 35 -2.99 2.79 -4.04
N THR A 36 -4.11 2.85 -3.32
CA THR A 36 -5.18 1.83 -3.41
C THR A 36 -5.80 1.73 -4.81
N VAL A 37 -5.83 2.85 -5.55
CA VAL A 37 -6.24 2.87 -6.95
C VAL A 37 -5.18 2.21 -7.83
N SER A 38 -3.90 2.48 -7.58
CA SER A 38 -2.80 1.81 -8.29
C SER A 38 -2.89 0.29 -8.14
N LEU A 39 -3.14 -0.21 -6.92
CA LEU A 39 -3.34 -1.63 -6.64
C LEU A 39 -4.46 -2.24 -7.50
N ALA A 40 -5.62 -1.56 -7.53
CA ALA A 40 -6.78 -2.01 -8.30
C ALA A 40 -6.47 -2.06 -9.81
N VAL A 41 -5.81 -1.03 -10.34
CA VAL A 41 -5.45 -0.97 -11.77
C VAL A 41 -4.48 -2.08 -12.13
N PHE A 42 -3.43 -2.30 -11.32
CA PHE A 42 -2.47 -3.38 -11.56
C PHE A 42 -3.14 -4.76 -11.56
N ALA A 43 -4.02 -5.02 -10.59
CA ALA A 43 -4.76 -6.30 -10.50
C ALA A 43 -5.85 -6.46 -11.58
N ALA A 44 -6.28 -5.36 -12.22
CA ALA A 44 -7.26 -5.38 -13.30
C ALA A 44 -6.64 -5.60 -14.69
N VAL A 45 -5.37 -5.18 -14.87
CA VAL A 45 -4.60 -5.27 -16.12
C VAL A 45 -3.74 -6.53 -16.15
N LEU A 46 -3.08 -6.87 -15.05
CA LEU A 46 -2.21 -8.04 -14.95
C LEU A 46 -2.93 -9.17 -14.19
N PRO A 47 -2.49 -10.43 -14.35
CA PRO A 47 -2.92 -11.51 -13.45
C PRO A 47 -2.74 -11.06 -11.99
N ALA A 48 -3.79 -11.16 -11.19
CA ALA A 48 -3.84 -10.63 -9.83
C ALA A 48 -2.66 -11.11 -8.98
N ARG A 49 -2.29 -12.38 -9.10
CA ARG A 49 -1.12 -12.95 -8.40
C ARG A 49 0.19 -12.30 -8.85
N ALA A 50 0.42 -12.16 -10.15
CA ALA A 50 1.62 -11.52 -10.70
C ALA A 50 1.68 -10.02 -10.34
N SER A 51 0.55 -9.33 -10.37
CA SER A 51 0.45 -7.89 -10.05
C SER A 51 1.05 -7.53 -8.69
N THR A 52 0.98 -8.45 -7.72
CA THR A 52 1.53 -8.25 -6.37
C THR A 52 3.06 -8.18 -6.36
N GLY A 53 3.72 -8.90 -7.27
CA GLY A 53 5.16 -8.92 -7.46
C GLY A 53 5.65 -7.74 -8.31
N VAL A 54 5.02 -7.49 -9.46
CA VAL A 54 5.35 -6.36 -10.36
C VAL A 54 5.23 -5.02 -9.64
N LEU A 55 4.19 -4.83 -8.82
CA LEU A 55 4.03 -3.56 -8.11
C LEU A 55 5.13 -3.33 -7.04
N LEU A 56 5.82 -4.39 -6.58
CA LEU A 56 6.74 -4.31 -5.45
C LEU A 56 7.98 -3.44 -5.73
N PRO A 57 8.74 -3.60 -6.85
CA PRO A 57 9.85 -2.71 -7.18
C PRO A 57 9.42 -1.24 -7.35
N ILE A 58 8.26 -1.01 -7.95
CA ILE A 58 7.69 0.34 -8.12
C ILE A 58 7.39 0.98 -6.76
N LEU A 59 6.82 0.21 -5.82
CA LEU A 59 6.58 0.67 -4.45
C LEU A 59 7.88 0.99 -3.73
N ILE A 60 8.91 0.13 -3.86
CA ILE A 60 10.24 0.36 -3.27
C ILE A 60 10.85 1.65 -3.82
N ALA A 61 10.77 1.91 -5.12
CA ALA A 61 11.25 3.16 -5.71
C ALA A 61 10.54 4.39 -5.10
N GLY A 62 9.21 4.31 -4.94
CA GLY A 62 8.44 5.34 -4.26
C GLY A 62 8.83 5.51 -2.78
N ASP A 63 9.10 4.41 -2.08
CA ASP A 63 9.54 4.40 -0.69
C ASP A 63 10.91 5.05 -0.50
N VAL A 64 11.85 4.80 -1.43
CA VAL A 64 13.16 5.46 -1.43
C VAL A 64 12.99 6.98 -1.54
N LEU A 65 12.16 7.46 -2.46
CA LEU A 65 11.87 8.90 -2.57
C LEU A 65 11.23 9.48 -1.30
N ALA A 66 10.30 8.73 -0.67
CA ALA A 66 9.68 9.12 0.59
C ALA A 66 10.71 9.22 1.72
N VAL A 67 11.60 8.22 1.85
CA VAL A 67 12.67 8.20 2.86
C VAL A 67 13.64 9.35 2.63
N LEU A 68 14.08 9.59 1.39
CA LEU A 68 14.97 10.71 1.07
C LEU A 68 14.35 12.05 1.51
N THR A 69 13.03 12.20 1.39
CA THR A 69 12.30 13.42 1.75
C THR A 69 12.07 13.56 3.26
N TYR A 70 11.72 12.47 3.95
CA TYR A 70 11.18 12.53 5.32
C TYR A 70 12.01 11.82 6.38
N ARG A 71 13.18 11.25 6.03
CA ARG A 71 14.02 10.42 6.94
C ARG A 71 14.29 11.01 8.32
N ARG A 72 14.40 12.34 8.44
CA ARG A 72 14.75 13.01 9.71
C ARG A 72 13.66 12.92 10.78
N HIS A 73 12.43 12.59 10.42
CA HIS A 73 11.27 12.58 11.33
C HIS A 73 10.85 11.17 11.76
N ALA A 74 11.63 10.14 11.42
CA ALA A 74 11.28 8.77 11.69
C ALA A 74 11.44 8.38 13.17
N HIS A 75 10.46 7.65 13.71
CA HIS A 75 10.50 7.15 15.08
C HIS A 75 10.82 5.65 15.12
N TRP A 76 12.12 5.34 15.21
CA TRP A 76 12.65 3.99 15.23
C TRP A 76 12.10 3.07 16.32
N PRO A 77 11.87 3.50 17.58
CA PRO A 77 11.34 2.62 18.62
C PRO A 77 9.98 2.01 18.26
N THR A 78 9.15 2.73 17.51
CA THR A 78 7.86 2.22 17.02
C THR A 78 8.07 1.15 15.95
N LEU A 79 9.01 1.37 15.03
CA LEU A 79 9.32 0.41 13.96
C LEU A 79 9.82 -0.93 14.52
N TRP A 80 10.78 -0.89 15.46
CA TRP A 80 11.33 -2.10 16.07
C TRP A 80 10.29 -2.93 16.83
N ARG A 81 9.28 -2.28 17.41
CA ARG A 81 8.16 -2.96 18.08
C ARG A 81 7.19 -3.60 17.09
N LEU A 82 7.06 -3.01 15.90
CA LEU A 82 6.07 -3.43 14.91
C LEU A 82 6.61 -4.52 13.98
N PHE A 83 7.89 -4.46 13.60
CA PHE A 83 8.48 -5.39 12.63
C PHE A 83 8.33 -6.87 12.95
N PRO A 84 8.46 -7.35 14.20
CA PRO A 84 8.25 -8.78 14.48
C PRO A 84 6.83 -9.25 14.13
N ALA A 85 5.81 -8.43 14.43
CA ALA A 85 4.42 -8.75 14.10
C ALA A 85 4.16 -8.65 12.60
N VAL A 86 4.77 -7.68 11.93
CA VAL A 86 4.66 -7.51 10.47
C VAL A 86 5.34 -8.64 9.74
N ALA A 87 6.53 -9.06 10.17
CA ALA A 87 7.22 -10.21 9.63
C ALA A 87 6.35 -11.47 9.74
N ALA A 88 5.70 -11.70 10.89
CA ALA A 88 4.74 -12.78 11.03
C ALA A 88 3.58 -12.67 10.02
N GLY A 89 3.00 -11.49 9.84
CA GLY A 89 1.97 -11.24 8.83
C GLY A 89 2.46 -11.48 7.40
N VAL A 90 3.67 -11.04 7.06
CA VAL A 90 4.29 -11.26 5.74
C VAL A 90 4.54 -12.75 5.49
N VAL A 91 5.01 -13.50 6.49
CA VAL A 91 5.19 -14.95 6.39
C VAL A 91 3.84 -15.63 6.17
N VAL A 92 2.80 -15.27 6.94
CA VAL A 92 1.45 -15.81 6.74
C VAL A 92 0.93 -15.48 5.34
N GLY A 93 1.12 -14.25 4.86
CA GLY A 93 0.73 -13.86 3.50
C GLY A 93 1.53 -14.59 2.42
N THR A 94 2.82 -14.87 2.67
CA THR A 94 3.68 -15.65 1.76
C THR A 94 3.18 -17.09 1.67
N VAL A 95 2.88 -17.70 2.83
CA VAL A 95 2.30 -19.04 2.88
C VAL A 95 0.97 -19.06 2.15
N PHE A 96 0.09 -18.08 2.37
CA PHE A 96 -1.15 -17.95 1.60
C PHE A 96 -0.90 -17.94 0.08
N LEU A 97 0.06 -17.14 -0.39
CA LEU A 97 0.41 -17.05 -1.82
C LEU A 97 1.04 -18.33 -2.40
N LEU A 98 1.59 -19.23 -1.59
CA LEU A 98 2.06 -20.53 -2.08
C LEU A 98 0.91 -21.36 -2.65
N TRP A 99 -0.25 -21.33 -1.99
CA TRP A 99 -1.40 -22.19 -2.32
C TRP A 99 -2.49 -21.45 -3.10
N ALA A 100 -2.60 -20.13 -2.94
CA ALA A 100 -3.64 -19.33 -3.60
C ALA A 100 -3.37 -19.19 -5.10
N ASP A 101 -4.31 -19.64 -5.93
CA ASP A 101 -4.29 -19.38 -7.36
C ASP A 101 -4.64 -17.91 -7.68
N ASP A 102 -4.64 -17.55 -8.96
CA ASP A 102 -4.93 -16.18 -9.39
C ASP A 102 -6.33 -15.70 -8.97
N GLY A 103 -7.33 -16.60 -9.00
CA GLY A 103 -8.70 -16.30 -8.60
C GLY A 103 -8.80 -15.98 -7.11
N ILE A 104 -8.23 -16.83 -6.25
CA ILE A 104 -8.21 -16.62 -4.80
C ILE A 104 -7.48 -15.32 -4.46
N VAL A 105 -6.34 -15.03 -5.10
CA VAL A 105 -5.60 -13.79 -4.88
C VAL A 105 -6.42 -12.58 -5.31
N ARG A 106 -7.05 -12.63 -6.50
CA ARG A 106 -7.92 -11.57 -7.01
C ARG A 106 -9.07 -11.25 -6.08
N THR A 107 -9.81 -12.26 -5.63
CA THR A 107 -10.91 -12.10 -4.69
C THR A 107 -10.40 -11.51 -3.37
N SER A 108 -9.23 -11.95 -2.90
CA SER A 108 -8.61 -11.45 -1.68
C SER A 108 -8.20 -9.98 -1.79
N ILE A 109 -7.60 -9.57 -2.91
CA ILE A 109 -7.28 -8.16 -3.19
C ILE A 109 -8.55 -7.33 -3.20
N GLY A 110 -9.60 -7.77 -3.93
CA GLY A 110 -10.89 -7.09 -3.98
C GLY A 110 -11.51 -6.91 -2.59
N ALA A 111 -11.56 -7.98 -1.79
CA ALA A 111 -12.07 -7.95 -0.42
C ALA A 111 -11.27 -7.01 0.49
N ILE A 112 -9.93 -7.04 0.39
CA ILE A 112 -9.06 -6.15 1.17
C ILE A 112 -9.30 -4.68 0.76
N LEU A 113 -9.39 -4.37 -0.53
CA LEU A 113 -9.65 -3.01 -1.01
C LEU A 113 -11.00 -2.49 -0.50
N LEU A 114 -12.06 -3.31 -0.57
CA LEU A 114 -13.39 -2.93 -0.06
C LEU A 114 -13.39 -2.76 1.46
N LEU A 115 -12.72 -3.64 2.19
CA LEU A 115 -12.55 -3.51 3.63
C LEU A 115 -11.86 -2.19 3.97
N MET A 116 -10.76 -1.87 3.29
CA MET A 116 -10.02 -0.62 3.51
C MET A 116 -10.84 0.62 3.15
N ALA A 117 -11.61 0.58 2.06
CA ALA A 117 -12.53 1.65 1.69
C ALA A 117 -13.62 1.85 2.77
N GLY A 118 -14.23 0.76 3.24
CA GLY A 118 -15.24 0.78 4.30
C GLY A 118 -14.70 1.36 5.61
N VAL A 119 -13.51 0.93 6.02
CA VAL A 119 -12.82 1.48 7.21
C VAL A 119 -12.54 2.98 7.04
N THR A 120 -12.11 3.41 5.86
CA THR A 120 -11.85 4.83 5.57
C THR A 120 -13.12 5.67 5.68
N VAL A 121 -14.23 5.20 5.10
CA VAL A 121 -15.54 5.86 5.20
C VAL A 121 -16.04 5.92 6.64
N TRP A 122 -15.92 4.82 7.38
CA TRP A 122 -16.35 4.74 8.77
C TRP A 122 -15.60 5.74 9.65
N ARG A 123 -14.26 5.82 9.53
CA ARG A 123 -13.45 6.79 10.28
C ARG A 123 -13.85 8.23 9.99
N ARG A 124 -14.11 8.54 8.73
CA ARG A 124 -14.51 9.89 8.33
C ARG A 124 -15.87 10.26 8.92
N ARG A 125 -16.87 9.38 8.86
CA ARG A 125 -18.18 9.60 9.49
C ARG A 125 -18.04 9.84 10.99
N ARG A 126 -17.14 9.12 11.66
CA ARG A 126 -16.88 9.28 13.09
C ARG A 126 -16.24 10.63 13.42
N ALA A 127 -15.29 11.08 12.59
CA ALA A 127 -14.66 12.39 12.71
C ALA A 127 -15.66 13.53 12.44
N ASP A 128 -16.49 13.41 11.41
CA ASP A 128 -17.54 14.39 11.05
C ASP A 128 -18.63 14.47 12.13
N ALA A 129 -18.91 13.37 12.85
CA ALA A 129 -19.89 13.29 13.93
C ALA A 129 -19.40 13.90 15.26
N GLY A 130 -18.23 14.54 15.29
CA GLY A 130 -17.64 15.09 16.52
C GLY A 130 -17.21 14.02 17.54
N ALA A 131 -17.39 12.73 17.22
CA ALA A 131 -16.83 11.61 17.94
C ALA A 131 -15.35 11.46 17.56
N ALA A 132 -14.57 12.53 17.72
CA ALA A 132 -13.14 12.42 17.86
C ALA A 132 -12.95 11.48 19.04
N ALA A 133 -12.59 10.23 18.76
CA ALA A 133 -12.39 9.26 19.80
C ALA A 133 -11.40 9.88 20.80
N GLU A 134 -11.85 10.00 22.04
CA GLU A 134 -11.01 9.98 23.23
C GLU A 134 -10.29 8.61 23.32
N ASP A 135 -9.72 8.13 22.21
CA ASP A 135 -8.58 7.26 22.30
C ASP A 135 -7.45 8.19 22.75
N GLU A 136 -7.33 8.38 24.08
CA GLU A 136 -6.09 8.88 24.65
C GLU A 136 -4.95 8.16 23.91
N PRO A 137 -3.88 8.86 23.50
CA PRO A 137 -2.72 8.20 22.96
C PRO A 137 -2.21 7.26 24.03
N ASP A 138 -2.66 6.01 23.97
CA ASP A 138 -2.24 4.92 24.83
C ASP A 138 -0.74 4.87 24.63
N GLY A 139 -0.01 5.47 25.57
CA GLY A 139 1.42 5.59 25.47
C GLY A 139 1.95 4.22 25.09
N VAL A 140 2.81 4.15 24.07
CA VAL A 140 3.30 2.94 23.39
C VAL A 140 3.87 1.88 24.38
N VAL A 141 3.95 2.21 25.66
CA VAL A 141 4.41 1.45 26.83
C VAL A 141 3.30 0.61 27.50
N THR A 142 2.00 0.87 27.29
CA THR A 142 0.91 0.09 27.92
C THR A 142 0.75 -1.31 27.32
N ARG A 143 0.20 -2.25 28.10
CA ARG A 143 -0.11 -3.62 27.63
C ARG A 143 -1.11 -3.59 26.46
N ALA A 144 -2.05 -2.64 26.47
CA ALA A 144 -2.99 -2.37 25.38
C ALA A 144 -2.27 -1.90 24.11
N GLY A 145 -1.29 -0.99 24.22
CA GLY A 145 -0.48 -0.53 23.08
C GLY A 145 0.32 -1.66 22.42
N ARG A 146 0.83 -2.62 23.20
CA ARG A 146 1.52 -3.81 22.66
C ARG A 146 0.59 -4.77 21.91
N LEU A 147 -0.63 -4.98 22.41
CA LEU A 147 -1.62 -5.81 21.73
C LEU A 147 -2.07 -5.17 20.42
N LYS A 148 -2.37 -3.85 20.44
CA LYS A 148 -2.68 -3.06 19.24
C LYS A 148 -1.55 -3.21 18.20
N ALA A 149 -0.29 -2.97 18.58
CA ALA A 149 0.86 -3.10 17.68
C ALA A 149 0.97 -4.51 17.05
N ARG A 150 0.71 -5.57 17.82
CA ARG A 150 0.72 -6.95 17.29
C ARG A 150 -0.39 -7.18 16.27
N SER A 151 -1.63 -6.81 16.60
CA SER A 151 -2.76 -7.02 15.70
C SER A 151 -2.63 -6.20 14.40
N TYR A 152 -2.29 -4.91 14.52
CA TYR A 152 -2.05 -4.06 13.34
C TYR A 152 -0.82 -4.51 12.55
N GLY A 153 0.22 -4.99 13.23
CA GLY A 153 1.43 -5.51 12.59
C GLY A 153 1.13 -6.75 11.74
N VAL A 154 0.49 -7.77 12.32
CA VAL A 154 0.13 -9.00 11.60
C VAL A 154 -0.82 -8.70 10.44
N LEU A 155 -1.87 -7.91 10.69
CA LEU A 155 -2.82 -7.54 9.65
C LEU A 155 -2.13 -6.74 8.54
N GLY A 156 -1.29 -5.77 8.89
CA GLY A 156 -0.56 -4.95 7.93
C GLY A 156 0.47 -5.74 7.13
N GLY A 157 1.14 -6.70 7.76
CA GLY A 157 2.06 -7.64 7.11
C GLY A 157 1.35 -8.57 6.12
N PHE A 158 0.18 -9.09 6.50
CA PHE A 158 -0.63 -9.93 5.63
C PHE A 158 -1.16 -9.14 4.43
N THR A 159 -1.83 -8.00 4.66
CA THR A 159 -2.43 -7.21 3.58
C THR A 159 -1.39 -6.60 2.66
N THR A 160 -0.21 -6.24 3.18
CA THR A 160 0.89 -5.78 2.31
C THR A 160 1.44 -6.93 1.48
N MET A 161 1.59 -8.14 2.01
CA MET A 161 2.11 -9.26 1.23
C MET A 161 1.13 -9.69 0.13
N VAL A 162 -0.16 -9.86 0.46
CA VAL A 162 -1.17 -10.39 -0.45
C VAL A 162 -1.66 -9.36 -1.47
N ALA A 163 -1.76 -8.10 -1.07
CA ALA A 163 -2.41 -7.07 -1.89
C ALA A 163 -1.59 -5.79 -2.05
N ASN A 164 -0.39 -5.69 -1.46
CA ASN A 164 0.34 -4.41 -1.31
C ASN A 164 -0.48 -3.31 -0.58
N ALA A 165 -1.47 -3.73 0.21
CA ALA A 165 -2.47 -2.86 0.86
C ALA A 165 -2.19 -2.65 2.36
N GLY A 166 -0.92 -2.66 2.78
CA GLY A 166 -0.54 -2.38 4.17
C GLY A 166 -0.74 -0.92 4.58
N GLY A 167 -0.86 -0.02 3.60
CA GLY A 167 -1.04 1.43 3.74
C GLY A 167 -2.07 1.84 4.80
N PRO A 168 -3.35 1.48 4.63
CA PRO A 168 -4.41 1.93 5.53
C PRO A 168 -4.31 1.33 6.93
N VAL A 169 -3.93 0.06 7.05
CA VAL A 169 -3.71 -0.61 8.35
C VAL A 169 -2.61 0.10 9.14
N MET A 170 -1.47 0.38 8.48
CA MET A 170 -0.37 1.09 9.10
C MET A 170 -0.73 2.54 9.46
N SER A 171 -1.50 3.20 8.58
CA SER A 171 -1.99 4.55 8.82
C SER A 171 -2.84 4.61 10.08
N MET A 172 -3.73 3.64 10.28
CA MET A 172 -4.55 3.55 11.50
C MET A 172 -3.69 3.37 12.74
N TYR A 173 -2.71 2.46 12.70
CA TYR A 173 -1.82 2.23 13.84
C TYR A 173 -1.06 3.51 14.23
N LEU A 174 -0.41 4.17 13.27
CA LEU A 174 0.36 5.39 13.56
C LEU A 174 -0.51 6.55 14.04
N LEU A 175 -1.71 6.71 13.48
CA LEU A 175 -2.66 7.72 13.95
C LEU A 175 -3.12 7.41 15.38
N SER A 176 -3.42 6.14 15.69
CA SER A 176 -3.77 5.72 17.05
C SER A 176 -2.61 5.86 18.04
N ALA A 177 -1.37 5.82 17.57
CA ALA A 177 -0.16 6.04 18.36
C ALA A 177 0.20 7.53 18.51
N GLY A 178 -0.65 8.46 18.05
CA GLY A 178 -0.49 9.90 18.26
C GLY A 178 0.54 10.59 17.35
N PHE A 179 0.92 9.97 16.23
CA PHE A 179 1.91 10.56 15.33
C PHE A 179 1.38 11.81 14.62
N ARG A 180 2.12 12.92 14.75
CA ARG A 180 1.90 14.14 13.96
C ARG A 180 2.34 13.93 12.51
N LYS A 181 1.84 14.75 11.58
CA LYS A 181 2.04 14.63 10.11
C LYS A 181 3.47 14.26 9.68
N LEU A 182 4.49 15.00 10.12
CA LEU A 182 5.88 14.74 9.72
C LEU A 182 6.43 13.43 10.30
N GLY A 183 6.12 13.14 11.57
CA GLY A 183 6.52 11.88 12.21
C GLY A 183 5.82 10.67 11.58
N PHE A 184 4.54 10.82 11.26
CA PHE A 184 3.75 9.83 10.53
C PHE A 184 4.41 9.50 9.20
N LEU A 185 4.76 10.51 8.42
CA LEU A 185 5.28 10.36 7.07
C LEU A 185 6.70 9.80 7.06
N GLY A 186 7.58 10.29 7.95
CA GLY A 186 8.94 9.77 8.10
C GLY A 186 8.95 8.31 8.61
N THR A 187 8.11 7.99 9.59
CA THR A 187 8.02 6.62 10.14
C THR A 187 7.40 5.65 9.12
N SER A 188 6.34 6.06 8.42
CA SER A 188 5.72 5.25 7.35
C SER A 188 6.68 5.00 6.20
N ALA A 189 7.49 5.99 5.81
CA ALA A 189 8.45 5.84 4.71
C ALA A 189 9.46 4.73 5.00
N PHE A 190 10.10 4.74 6.18
CA PHE A 190 11.01 3.67 6.58
C PHE A 190 10.29 2.33 6.78
N PHE A 191 9.08 2.35 7.34
CA PHE A 191 8.27 1.15 7.50
C PHE A 191 8.06 0.44 6.16
N PHE A 192 7.52 1.15 5.16
CA PHE A 192 7.23 0.56 3.86
C PHE A 192 8.51 0.19 3.11
N LEU A 193 9.57 1.02 3.17
CA LEU A 193 10.84 0.67 2.55
C LEU A 193 11.39 -0.66 3.09
N ILE A 194 11.45 -0.81 4.42
CA ILE A 194 12.01 -2.00 5.06
C ILE A 194 11.13 -3.22 4.77
N VAL A 195 9.81 -3.10 4.93
CA VAL A 195 8.87 -4.20 4.72
C VAL A 195 8.84 -4.63 3.25
N ASN A 196 8.76 -3.69 2.31
CA ASN A 196 8.73 -3.99 0.89
C ASN A 196 10.06 -4.58 0.41
N THR A 197 11.20 -4.07 0.89
CA THR A 197 12.50 -4.67 0.58
C THR A 197 12.61 -6.08 1.17
N SER A 198 12.11 -6.30 2.39
CA SER A 198 12.10 -7.63 3.02
C SER A 198 11.21 -8.64 2.29
N LYS A 199 10.22 -8.17 1.52
CA LYS A 199 9.35 -9.01 0.69
C LYS A 199 10.02 -9.54 -0.57
N LEU A 200 11.03 -8.84 -1.10
CA LEU A 200 11.73 -9.25 -2.34
C LEU A 200 12.13 -10.72 -2.39
N PRO A 201 12.82 -11.30 -1.38
CA PRO A 201 13.19 -12.71 -1.43
C PRO A 201 11.96 -13.64 -1.46
N PHE A 202 10.87 -13.30 -0.77
CA PHE A 202 9.65 -14.08 -0.79
C PHE A 202 8.92 -13.98 -2.13
N SER A 203 8.76 -12.76 -2.67
CA SER A 203 8.13 -12.54 -3.97
C SER A 203 8.92 -13.17 -5.12
N ALA A 204 10.26 -13.08 -5.09
CA ALA A 204 11.13 -13.75 -6.07
C ALA A 204 11.08 -15.28 -5.90
N GLY A 205 11.12 -15.80 -4.67
CA GLY A 205 11.00 -17.24 -4.40
C GLY A 205 9.64 -17.84 -4.78
N LEU A 206 8.58 -17.03 -4.76
CA LEU A 206 7.25 -17.38 -5.26
C LEU A 206 7.12 -17.29 -6.80
N GLY A 207 8.17 -16.83 -7.49
CA GLY A 207 8.16 -16.58 -8.93
C GLY A 207 7.26 -15.42 -9.34
N LEU A 208 6.96 -14.47 -8.45
CA LEU A 208 6.14 -13.29 -8.76
C LEU A 208 6.94 -12.15 -9.40
N ILE A 209 8.28 -12.28 -9.37
CA ILE A 209 9.22 -11.34 -9.96
C ILE A 209 10.17 -12.15 -10.84
N ASP A 210 10.26 -11.76 -12.11
CA ASP A 210 11.16 -12.30 -13.12
C ASP A 210 11.84 -11.17 -13.92
N ALA A 211 12.72 -11.52 -14.87
CA ALA A 211 13.44 -10.52 -15.67
C ALA A 211 12.52 -9.62 -16.51
N ASP A 212 11.42 -10.17 -17.05
CA ASP A 212 10.47 -9.43 -17.89
C ASP A 212 9.69 -8.41 -17.06
N SER A 213 9.21 -8.82 -15.87
CA SER A 213 8.56 -7.92 -14.91
C SER A 213 9.49 -6.79 -14.47
N LEU A 214 10.78 -7.06 -14.26
CA LEU A 214 11.75 -6.04 -13.89
C LEU A 214 12.03 -5.03 -15.01
N LEU A 215 11.97 -5.46 -16.28
CA LEU A 215 12.07 -4.55 -17.43
C LEU A 215 10.85 -3.63 -17.51
N LEU A 216 9.64 -4.19 -17.31
CA LEU A 216 8.42 -3.40 -17.21
C LEU A 216 8.50 -2.42 -16.04
N ASP A 217 8.94 -2.86 -14.87
CA ASP A 217 9.11 -2.02 -13.69
C ASP A 217 10.10 -0.90 -13.93
N ALA A 218 11.22 -1.17 -14.62
CA ALA A 218 12.19 -0.14 -14.97
C ALA A 218 11.56 0.98 -15.83
N ALA A 219 10.69 0.64 -16.77
CA ALA A 219 9.94 1.62 -17.54
C ALA A 219 8.89 2.37 -16.68
N LEU A 220 8.17 1.67 -15.81
CA LEU A 220 7.12 2.25 -14.97
C LEU A 220 7.66 3.12 -13.83
N VAL A 221 8.85 2.82 -13.29
CA VAL A 221 9.52 3.62 -12.25
C VAL A 221 9.78 5.05 -12.72
N LEU A 222 9.97 5.28 -14.03
CA LEU A 222 10.12 6.62 -14.59
C LEU A 222 8.89 7.51 -14.34
N PHE A 223 7.71 6.91 -14.14
CA PHE A 223 6.47 7.63 -13.84
C PHE A 223 6.27 7.89 -12.33
N VAL A 224 6.99 7.19 -11.46
CA VAL A 224 6.93 7.39 -10.00
C VAL A 224 7.48 8.76 -9.62
N VAL A 225 8.59 9.19 -10.22
CA VAL A 225 9.22 10.50 -9.95
C VAL A 225 8.29 11.67 -10.27
N PRO A 226 7.73 11.82 -11.48
CA PRO A 226 6.78 12.91 -11.78
C PRO A 226 5.54 12.81 -10.90
N GLY A 227 5.05 11.61 -10.58
CA GLY A 227 3.96 11.41 -9.61
C GLY A 227 4.29 12.00 -8.24
N ALA A 228 5.48 11.73 -7.71
CA ALA A 228 5.94 12.27 -6.43
C ALA A 228 6.07 13.80 -6.45
N LEU A 229 6.58 14.37 -7.55
CA LEU A 229 6.66 15.82 -7.74
C LEU A 229 5.28 16.47 -7.81
N LEU A 230 4.36 15.89 -8.57
CA LEU A 230 2.97 16.31 -8.67
C LEU A 230 2.28 16.26 -7.31
N GLY A 231 2.46 15.19 -6.55
CA GLY A 231 1.92 15.07 -5.20
C GLY A 231 2.41 16.19 -4.29
N LYS A 232 3.72 16.45 -4.27
CA LYS A 232 4.30 17.54 -3.47
C LYS A 232 3.74 18.91 -3.86
N TRP A 233 3.51 19.16 -5.15
CA TRP A 233 2.92 20.40 -5.65
C TRP A 233 1.42 20.51 -5.34
N ALA A 234 0.70 19.39 -5.38
CA ALA A 234 -0.75 19.33 -5.28
C ALA A 234 -1.26 19.25 -3.84
N VAL A 235 -0.46 18.77 -2.88
CA VAL A 235 -0.85 18.61 -1.47
C VAL A 235 -1.33 19.90 -0.80
N THR A 236 -0.95 21.06 -1.32
CA THR A 236 -1.38 22.38 -0.81
C THR A 236 -2.51 23.02 -1.63
N ARG A 237 -2.92 22.40 -2.74
CA ARG A 237 -3.87 22.98 -3.71
C ARG A 237 -5.12 22.15 -3.95
N ILE A 238 -5.07 20.85 -3.67
CA ILE A 238 -6.20 19.95 -3.88
C ILE A 238 -7.20 20.10 -2.74
N ASP A 239 -8.50 20.11 -3.08
CA ASP A 239 -9.56 19.87 -2.12
C ASP A 239 -9.45 18.42 -1.61
N GLN A 240 -8.97 18.30 -0.37
CA GLN A 240 -8.72 17.01 0.27
C GLN A 240 -9.99 16.15 0.33
N ARG A 241 -11.16 16.77 0.53
CA ARG A 241 -12.43 16.07 0.70
C ARG A 241 -12.90 15.44 -0.61
N LEU A 242 -12.80 16.18 -1.72
CA LEU A 242 -13.13 15.70 -3.05
C LEU A 242 -12.15 14.60 -3.48
N PHE A 243 -10.85 14.81 -3.29
CA PHE A 243 -9.85 13.83 -3.65
C PHE A 243 -10.06 12.49 -2.93
N GLU A 244 -10.28 12.53 -1.61
CA GLU A 244 -10.59 11.33 -0.84
C GLU A 244 -11.85 10.62 -1.32
N GLN A 245 -12.91 11.36 -1.68
CA GLN A 245 -14.13 10.77 -2.24
C GLN A 245 -13.86 10.06 -3.57
N LEU A 246 -13.08 10.67 -4.46
CA LEU A 246 -12.70 10.07 -5.74
C LEU A 246 -11.87 8.81 -5.53
N VAL A 247 -10.90 8.83 -4.62
CA VAL A 247 -10.08 7.64 -4.28
C VAL A 247 -10.94 6.53 -3.71
N ILE A 248 -11.84 6.83 -2.76
CA ILE A 248 -12.75 5.82 -2.18
C ILE A 248 -13.65 5.24 -3.27
N ALA A 249 -14.25 6.08 -4.11
CA ALA A 249 -15.10 5.63 -5.21
C ALA A 249 -14.34 4.72 -6.18
N ALA A 250 -13.15 5.12 -6.61
CA ALA A 250 -12.30 4.32 -7.49
C ALA A 250 -11.88 2.99 -6.83
N THR A 251 -11.56 3.01 -5.53
CA THR A 251 -11.20 1.80 -4.77
C THR A 251 -12.39 0.85 -4.64
N VAL A 252 -13.60 1.37 -4.41
CA VAL A 252 -14.82 0.56 -4.35
C VAL A 252 -15.13 -0.05 -5.70
N VAL A 253 -15.07 0.75 -6.77
CA VAL A 253 -15.30 0.26 -8.15
C VAL A 253 -14.28 -0.82 -8.51
N GLY A 254 -12.98 -0.56 -8.27
CA GLY A 254 -11.93 -1.54 -8.53
C GLY A 254 -12.06 -2.81 -7.69
N GLY A 255 -12.34 -2.67 -6.39
CA GLY A 255 -12.55 -3.80 -5.49
C GLY A 255 -13.75 -4.66 -5.89
N LEU A 256 -14.88 -4.04 -6.24
CA LEU A 256 -16.07 -4.76 -6.73
C LEU A 256 -15.78 -5.44 -8.07
N GLN A 257 -15.10 -4.76 -8.99
CA GLN A 257 -14.75 -5.31 -10.29
C GLN A 257 -13.86 -6.55 -10.16
N LEU A 258 -12.93 -6.58 -9.19
CA LEU A 258 -12.10 -7.75 -8.90
C LEU A 258 -12.89 -8.91 -8.26
N LEU A 259 -13.96 -8.62 -7.51
CA LEU A 259 -14.82 -9.66 -6.92
C LEU A 259 -15.82 -10.25 -7.92
N LEU A 260 -16.22 -9.48 -8.93
CA LEU A 260 -17.24 -9.86 -9.91
C LEU A 260 -16.66 -10.48 -11.21
N ARG A 261 -15.32 -10.50 -11.36
CA ARG A 261 -14.60 -11.09 -12.52
C ARG A 261 -14.02 -12.46 -12.21
#